data_AF-A0A9W7A0C2-F1
#
_entry.id   AF-A0A9W7A0C2-F1
#
_cell.length_a   1.000
_cell.length_b   1.000
_cell.length_c   1.000
_cell.angle_alpha   90.00
_cell.angle_beta   90.00
_cell.angle_gamma   90.00
#
_symmetry.space_group_name_H-M   'P 1'
#
loop_
_entity.id
_entity.type
_entity.pdbx_description
1 polymer ?
#
loop_
_entity_poly.entity_id
_entity_poly.type
_entity_poly.pdbx_seq_one_letter_code
_entity_poly.pdbx_strand_id
1 'polypeptide(L)'
;MVFIPEGKEIHREGALMRCPNGQAASSEEEATVLHKRYISEQFDRLPAVKKESFMSLCCTAPNSFDPSDPSKPTTHGIFQSNSVRLSGRDRLDGAVFPTFCRCNHSCRPNVRHQWRPDLQVLVLIAVSDIRAGEELYVTYNGGEWGDSSDCSTEVRREYLMEHFGFHCMCPLCKEGDNDAGGILADAVRAGLAIEGGGG
;
A
#
# COMPACT_ATOMS: atom_id res chain seq x y z
N MET A 1 -19.72 21.44 15.66
CA MET A 1 -19.14 20.08 15.61
C MET A 1 -17.78 20.23 14.95
N VAL A 2 -16.68 19.78 15.58
CA VAL A 2 -15.33 19.94 14.99
C VAL A 2 -15.12 18.79 14.02
N PHE A 3 -15.07 19.11 12.72
CA PHE A 3 -14.73 18.17 11.67
C PHE A 3 -13.68 18.80 10.74
N ILE A 4 -12.87 17.96 10.11
CA ILE A 4 -12.02 18.35 9.00
C ILE A 4 -12.89 18.24 7.74
N PRO A 5 -13.08 19.31 6.97
CA PRO A 5 -13.90 19.25 5.76
C PRO A 5 -13.23 18.47 4.63
N GLU A 6 -14.05 17.90 3.76
CA GLU A 6 -13.60 17.30 2.49
C GLU A 6 -12.65 18.25 1.72
N GLY A 7 -11.62 17.65 1.11
CA GLY A 7 -10.64 18.35 0.29
C GLY A 7 -9.56 19.09 1.08
N LYS A 8 -9.63 19.11 2.42
CA LYS A 8 -8.56 19.68 3.24
C LYS A 8 -7.36 18.76 3.33
N GLU A 9 -6.17 19.37 3.23
CA GLU A 9 -4.93 18.75 3.62
C GLU A 9 -4.92 18.55 5.14
N ILE A 10 -4.63 17.33 5.57
CA ILE A 10 -4.63 16.95 6.98
C ILE A 10 -3.23 16.73 7.53
N HIS A 11 -2.29 16.36 6.66
CA HIS A 11 -0.94 16.00 7.04
C HIS A 11 0.00 16.07 5.83
N ARG A 12 1.26 16.41 6.09
CA ARG A 12 2.35 16.35 5.12
C ARG A 12 3.61 15.78 5.78
N GLU A 13 4.27 14.87 5.08
CA GLU A 13 5.43 14.14 5.59
C GLU A 13 6.51 14.02 4.51
N GLY A 14 7.76 14.33 4.87
CA GLY A 14 8.91 13.99 4.04
C GLY A 14 9.29 12.52 4.23
N ALA A 15 9.83 11.88 3.19
CA ALA A 15 10.25 10.49 3.28
C ALA A 15 11.29 10.30 4.40
N LEU A 16 11.08 9.33 5.30
CA LEU A 16 12.10 8.93 6.25
C LEU A 16 13.25 8.25 5.51
N MET A 17 12.91 7.38 4.56
CA MET A 17 13.83 6.65 3.69
C MET A 17 13.17 6.43 2.34
N ARG A 18 13.83 6.85 1.26
CA ARG A 18 13.43 6.55 -0.12
C ARG A 18 14.45 5.59 -0.70
N CYS A 19 13.97 4.52 -1.32
CA CYS A 19 14.81 3.57 -2.03
C CYS A 19 14.36 3.52 -3.49
N PRO A 20 14.96 4.32 -4.41
CA PRO A 20 14.67 4.19 -5.82
C PRO A 20 15.19 2.84 -6.35
N ASN A 21 14.50 2.31 -7.35
CA ASN A 21 14.96 1.18 -8.13
C ASN A 21 15.82 1.67 -9.29
N GLY A 22 17.06 2.01 -8.96
CA GLY A 22 18.05 2.51 -9.93
C GLY A 22 19.21 1.56 -10.17
N GLN A 23 19.18 0.37 -9.56
CA GLN A 23 20.28 -0.58 -9.63
C GLN A 23 20.17 -1.36 -10.94
N ALA A 24 21.15 -1.18 -11.83
CA ALA A 24 21.24 -2.01 -13.04
C ALA A 24 21.37 -3.49 -12.63
N ALA A 25 20.49 -4.33 -13.17
CA ALA A 25 20.47 -5.76 -12.93
C ALA A 25 20.27 -6.49 -14.25
N SER A 26 20.86 -7.68 -14.37
CA SER A 26 20.75 -8.55 -15.54
C SER A 26 19.58 -9.53 -15.45
N SER A 27 18.98 -9.69 -14.27
CA SER A 27 17.81 -10.54 -14.01
C SER A 27 16.94 -10.00 -12.87
N GLU A 28 15.71 -10.51 -12.74
CA GLU A 28 14.78 -10.15 -11.65
C GLU A 28 15.27 -10.63 -10.27
N GLU A 29 15.90 -11.80 -10.22
CA GLU A 29 16.51 -12.33 -9.00
C GLU A 29 17.66 -11.42 -8.53
N GLU A 30 18.53 -11.02 -9.46
CA GLU A 30 19.61 -10.08 -9.16
C GLU A 30 19.05 -8.72 -8.71
N ALA A 31 18.03 -8.20 -9.39
CA ALA A 31 17.36 -6.95 -9.01
C ALA A 31 16.84 -7.02 -7.57
N THR A 32 16.21 -8.14 -7.19
CA THR A 32 15.70 -8.37 -5.83
C THR A 32 16.82 -8.37 -4.79
N VAL A 33 17.93 -9.05 -5.07
CA VAL A 33 19.10 -9.09 -4.17
C VAL A 33 19.74 -7.72 -4.02
N LEU A 34 19.93 -6.99 -5.12
CA LEU A 34 20.51 -5.65 -5.12
C LEU A 34 19.61 -4.65 -4.37
N HIS A 35 18.29 -4.74 -4.56
CA HIS A 35 17.33 -3.88 -3.87
C HIS A 35 17.31 -4.14 -2.36
N LYS A 36 17.33 -5.42 -1.93
CA LYS A 36 17.48 -5.82 -0.52
C LYS A 36 18.73 -5.22 0.12
N ARG A 37 19.88 -5.35 -0.55
CA ARG A 37 21.15 -4.78 -0.08
C ARG A 37 21.05 -3.26 0.03
N TYR A 38 20.50 -2.62 -0.98
CA TYR A 38 20.35 -1.17 -1.02
C TYR A 38 19.46 -0.63 0.11
N ILE A 39 18.33 -1.30 0.41
CA ILE A 39 17.48 -0.95 1.57
C ILE A 39 18.29 -1.01 2.87
N SER A 40 19.07 -2.07 3.08
CA SER A 40 19.92 -2.19 4.27
C SER A 40 20.93 -1.04 4.36
N GLU A 41 21.61 -0.72 3.26
CA GLU A 41 22.58 0.38 3.22
C GLU A 41 21.94 1.76 3.46
N GLN A 42 20.71 1.98 2.99
CA GLN A 42 19.98 3.22 3.26
C GLN A 42 19.58 3.30 4.74
N PHE A 43 19.08 2.19 5.30
CA PHE A 43 18.75 2.10 6.71
C PHE A 43 19.97 2.40 7.59
N ASP A 44 21.14 1.83 7.26
CA ASP A 44 22.36 2.00 8.07
C ASP A 44 22.83 3.46 8.17
N ARG A 45 22.55 4.27 7.15
CA ARG A 45 22.88 5.70 7.11
C ARG A 45 21.90 6.57 7.90
N LEU A 46 20.75 6.03 8.34
CA LEU A 46 19.79 6.78 9.14
C LEU A 46 20.35 7.09 10.54
N PRO A 47 20.07 8.29 11.09
CA PRO A 47 20.26 8.57 12.51
C PRO A 47 19.51 7.57 13.39
N ALA A 48 20.00 7.33 14.61
CA ALA A 48 19.41 6.34 15.53
C ALA A 48 17.90 6.53 15.76
N VAL A 49 17.44 7.77 15.94
CA VAL A 49 16.01 8.10 16.12
C VAL A 49 15.18 7.71 14.89
N LYS A 50 15.72 7.87 13.68
CA LYS A 50 15.03 7.46 12.45
C LYS A 50 15.04 5.94 12.28
N LYS A 51 16.11 5.26 12.69
CA LYS A 51 16.16 3.79 12.73
C LYS A 51 15.08 3.23 13.65
N GLU A 52 14.95 3.79 14.85
CA GLU A 52 13.90 3.40 15.81
C GLU A 52 12.50 3.64 15.23
N SER A 53 12.26 4.83 14.67
CA SER A 53 10.98 5.13 14.02
C SER A 53 10.66 4.16 12.88
N PHE A 54 11.64 3.78 12.06
CA PHE A 54 11.47 2.81 10.99
C PHE A 54 11.17 1.41 11.53
N MET A 55 11.97 0.92 12.49
CA MET A 55 11.80 -0.42 13.08
C MET A 55 10.54 -0.54 13.95
N SER A 56 9.91 0.58 14.33
CA SER A 56 8.62 0.60 15.06
C SER A 56 7.40 0.32 14.17
N LEU A 57 7.57 0.25 12.85
CA LEU A 57 6.50 -0.06 11.91
C LEU A 57 6.17 -1.55 11.90
N CYS A 58 4.97 -1.91 11.45
CA CYS A 58 4.55 -3.30 11.37
C CYS A 58 5.27 -4.03 10.22
N CYS A 59 5.59 -5.31 10.41
CA CYS A 59 6.08 -6.20 9.37
C CYS A 59 5.08 -7.33 9.18
N THR A 60 4.48 -7.41 7.99
CA THR A 60 3.51 -8.44 7.61
C THR A 60 4.01 -9.33 6.48
N ALA A 61 5.12 -8.94 5.83
CA ALA A 61 5.66 -9.67 4.70
C ALA A 61 6.13 -11.09 5.11
N PRO A 62 5.77 -12.14 4.33
CA PRO A 62 6.28 -13.49 4.56
C PRO A 62 7.82 -13.52 4.49
N ASN A 63 8.44 -14.45 5.22
CA ASN A 63 9.90 -14.67 5.21
C ASN A 63 10.74 -13.41 5.49
N SER A 64 10.17 -12.46 6.22
CA SER A 64 10.78 -11.14 6.44
C SER A 64 11.27 -10.91 7.86
N PHE A 65 11.44 -12.00 8.62
CA PHE A 65 12.00 -12.02 9.97
C PHE A 65 13.38 -12.68 9.95
N ASP A 66 14.24 -12.30 10.90
CA ASP A 66 15.58 -12.86 11.03
C ASP A 66 15.50 -14.39 11.27
N PRO A 67 16.16 -15.23 10.45
CA PRO A 67 16.16 -16.68 10.65
C PRO A 67 16.72 -17.12 12.01
N SER A 68 17.60 -16.31 12.61
CA SER A 68 18.17 -16.54 13.94
C SER A 68 17.30 -16.01 15.08
N ASP A 69 16.39 -15.08 14.79
CA ASP A 69 15.46 -14.49 15.76
C ASP A 69 14.13 -14.09 15.06
N PRO A 70 13.15 -15.00 14.99
CA PRO A 70 11.87 -14.75 14.34
C PRO A 70 11.04 -13.62 14.95
N SER A 71 11.43 -13.08 16.12
CA SER A 71 10.79 -11.90 16.70
C SER A 71 11.27 -10.58 16.09
N LYS A 72 12.38 -10.60 15.33
CA LYS A 72 13.00 -9.42 14.74
C LYS A 72 12.69 -9.31 13.26
N PRO A 73 11.91 -8.31 12.84
CA PRO A 73 11.70 -8.06 11.43
C PRO A 73 13.00 -7.58 10.77
N THR A 74 13.20 -7.95 9.52
CA THR A 74 14.30 -7.45 8.68
C THR A 74 13.98 -6.05 8.17
N THR A 75 15.01 -5.26 7.83
CA THR A 75 14.85 -3.93 7.23
C THR A 75 14.10 -4.00 5.90
N HIS A 76 14.37 -5.02 5.09
CA HIS A 76 13.63 -5.31 3.87
C HIS A 76 12.15 -5.60 4.15
N GLY A 77 11.85 -6.42 5.15
CA GLY A 77 10.48 -6.72 5.58
C GLY A 77 9.66 -5.50 5.91
N ILE A 78 10.20 -4.67 6.80
CA ILE A 78 9.59 -3.40 7.18
C ILE A 78 9.39 -2.51 5.95
N PHE A 79 10.41 -2.39 5.09
CA PHE A 79 10.30 -1.57 3.88
C PHE A 79 9.21 -2.10 2.95
N GLN A 80 9.17 -3.41 2.68
CA GLN A 80 8.21 -4.03 1.78
C GLN A 80 6.77 -3.86 2.28
N SER A 81 6.53 -4.03 3.59
CA SER A 81 5.19 -3.86 4.18
C SER A 81 4.70 -2.41 4.21
N ASN A 82 5.59 -1.42 4.18
CA ASN A 82 5.22 -0.02 4.45
C ASN A 82 5.54 0.96 3.32
N SER A 83 6.31 0.56 2.31
CA SER A 83 6.74 1.48 1.26
C SER A 83 5.58 1.91 0.35
N VAL A 84 5.54 3.21 0.07
CA VAL A 84 4.62 3.85 -0.87
C VAL A 84 5.31 3.98 -2.21
N ARG A 85 4.64 3.53 -3.28
CA ARG A 85 5.12 3.68 -4.66
C ARG A 85 5.01 5.15 -5.07
N LEU A 86 6.11 5.77 -5.47
CA LEU A 86 6.13 7.21 -5.75
C LEU A 86 5.83 7.57 -7.21
N SER A 87 6.26 6.74 -8.16
CA SER A 87 6.27 7.09 -9.59
C SER A 87 5.30 6.27 -10.45
N GLY A 88 4.54 5.32 -9.90
CA GLY A 88 3.51 4.52 -10.58
C GLY A 88 4.01 3.64 -11.76
N ARG A 89 5.21 3.90 -12.28
CA ARG A 89 5.84 3.21 -13.41
C ARG A 89 6.86 2.15 -12.96
N ASP A 90 7.48 2.35 -11.79
CA ASP A 90 8.46 1.42 -11.24
C ASP A 90 7.93 0.83 -9.92
N ARG A 91 7.80 -0.50 -9.90
CA ARG A 91 7.26 -1.24 -8.75
C ARG A 91 8.18 -1.19 -7.52
N LEU A 92 9.46 -0.85 -7.71
CA LEU A 92 10.49 -0.86 -6.67
C LEU A 92 10.95 0.57 -6.29
N ASP A 93 10.43 1.65 -6.91
CA ASP A 93 10.64 3.03 -6.44
C ASP A 93 9.69 3.34 -5.27
N GLY A 94 10.15 2.98 -4.08
CA GLY A 94 9.39 3.07 -2.83
C GLY A 94 9.97 4.10 -1.86
N ALA A 95 9.11 4.65 -1.01
CA ALA A 95 9.53 5.43 0.15
C ALA A 95 8.67 5.13 1.39
N VAL A 96 9.29 5.23 2.56
CA VAL A 96 8.62 5.05 3.86
C VAL A 96 8.34 6.40 4.49
N PHE A 97 7.10 6.57 4.94
CA PHE A 97 6.54 7.76 5.57
C PHE A 97 5.91 7.34 6.90
N PRO A 98 6.67 7.34 8.01
CA PRO A 98 6.30 6.62 9.23
C PRO A 98 4.93 6.98 9.82
N THR A 99 4.49 8.23 9.66
CA THR A 99 3.17 8.67 10.14
C THR A 99 2.09 8.15 9.19
N PHE A 100 2.28 8.32 7.88
CA PHE A 100 1.37 7.79 6.87
C PHE A 100 1.23 6.27 6.93
N CYS A 101 2.33 5.53 7.10
CA CYS A 101 2.36 4.06 7.12
C CYS A 101 1.55 3.44 8.28
N ARG A 102 1.07 4.26 9.23
CA ARG A 102 0.16 3.83 10.30
C ARG A 102 -1.31 3.91 9.92
N CYS A 103 -1.67 4.54 8.80
CA CYS A 103 -3.05 4.61 8.33
C CYS A 103 -3.49 3.23 7.85
N ASN A 104 -4.56 2.70 8.43
CA ASN A 104 -5.11 1.40 8.06
C ASN A 104 -5.85 1.43 6.71
N HIS A 105 -6.16 0.25 6.20
CA HIS A 105 -6.90 0.09 4.96
C HIS A 105 -8.42 0.22 5.13
N SER A 106 -9.07 0.90 4.19
CA SER A 106 -10.50 0.70 3.88
C SER A 106 -10.68 0.73 2.36
N CYS A 107 -11.54 -0.13 1.80
CA CYS A 107 -11.93 -0.03 0.39
C CYS A 107 -12.80 1.21 0.12
N ARG A 108 -13.35 1.82 1.18
CA ARG A 108 -14.03 3.12 1.16
C ARG A 108 -13.26 4.06 2.10
N PRO A 109 -12.11 4.61 1.68
CA PRO A 109 -11.26 5.44 2.52
C PRO A 109 -11.92 6.79 2.80
N ASN A 110 -11.52 7.45 3.90
CA ASN A 110 -11.89 8.85 4.19
C ASN A 110 -10.73 9.83 3.92
N VAL A 111 -9.54 9.31 3.56
CA VAL A 111 -8.40 10.10 3.09
C VAL A 111 -7.75 9.47 1.86
N ARG A 112 -7.16 10.32 1.01
CA ARG A 112 -6.26 9.90 -0.07
C ARG A 112 -4.87 10.48 0.15
N HIS A 113 -3.85 9.81 -0.38
CA HIS A 113 -2.48 10.34 -0.39
C HIS A 113 -2.07 10.82 -1.78
N GLN A 114 -1.17 11.79 -1.80
CA GLN A 114 -0.55 12.28 -3.02
C GLN A 114 0.94 12.50 -2.77
N TRP A 115 1.79 11.91 -3.60
CA TRP A 115 3.20 12.27 -3.66
C TRP A 115 3.36 13.59 -4.42
N ARG A 116 4.14 14.52 -3.85
CA ARG A 116 4.49 15.82 -4.44
C ARG A 116 5.99 15.83 -4.76
N PRO A 117 6.40 15.42 -5.97
CA PRO A 117 7.82 15.33 -6.34
C PRO A 117 8.56 16.67 -6.25
N ASP A 118 7.85 17.77 -6.52
CA ASP A 118 8.36 19.15 -6.44
C ASP A 118 8.78 19.53 -5.02
N LEU A 119 8.07 18.99 -4.02
CA LEU A 119 8.30 19.28 -2.61
C LEU A 119 8.99 18.14 -1.86
N GLN A 120 9.13 16.97 -2.50
CA GLN A 120 9.59 15.72 -1.88
C GLN A 120 8.79 15.33 -0.62
N VAL A 121 7.46 15.53 -0.64
CA VAL A 121 6.56 15.18 0.47
C VAL A 121 5.37 14.34 0.00
N LEU A 122 4.91 13.46 0.88
CA LEU A 122 3.59 12.84 0.81
C LEU A 122 2.58 13.74 1.53
N VAL A 123 1.43 13.95 0.91
CA VAL A 123 0.33 14.74 1.46
C VAL A 123 -0.89 13.85 1.65
N LEU A 124 -1.56 13.96 2.79
CA LEU A 124 -2.87 13.35 3.04
C LEU A 124 -3.98 14.40 2.90
N ILE A 125 -5.02 14.05 2.15
CA ILE A 125 -6.15 14.92 1.83
C ILE A 125 -7.45 14.19 2.18
N ALA A 126 -8.34 14.85 2.91
CA ALA A 126 -9.67 14.32 3.21
C ALA A 126 -10.49 14.14 1.93
N VAL A 127 -11.16 12.99 1.78
CA VAL A 127 -12.10 12.73 0.66
C VAL A 127 -13.56 12.74 1.10
N SER A 128 -13.80 12.94 2.39
CA SER A 128 -15.10 13.21 3.01
C SER A 128 -14.89 14.07 4.25
N ASP A 129 -15.96 14.56 4.86
CA ASP A 129 -15.86 15.19 6.18
C ASP A 129 -15.42 14.16 7.24
N ILE A 130 -14.43 14.50 8.06
CA ILE A 130 -13.83 13.62 9.08
C ILE A 130 -14.10 14.19 10.47
N ARG A 131 -14.74 13.42 11.34
CA ARG A 131 -15.01 13.87 12.72
C ARG A 131 -13.78 13.73 13.61
N ALA A 132 -13.69 14.58 14.63
CA ALA A 132 -12.66 14.40 15.67
C ALA A 132 -12.79 13.00 16.32
N GLY A 133 -11.68 12.26 16.38
CA GLY A 133 -11.63 10.89 16.90
C GLY A 133 -11.95 9.79 15.89
N GLU A 134 -12.34 10.15 14.66
CA GLU A 134 -12.50 9.19 13.57
C GLU A 134 -11.13 8.70 13.06
N GLU A 135 -11.01 7.39 12.82
CA GLU A 135 -9.79 6.81 12.26
C GLU A 135 -9.61 7.19 10.79
N LEU A 136 -8.36 7.39 10.38
CA LEU A 136 -8.01 7.71 9.00
C LEU A 136 -7.70 6.43 8.24
N TYR A 137 -8.41 6.20 7.13
CA TYR A 137 -8.21 5.05 6.26
C TYR A 137 -7.79 5.45 4.86
N VAL A 138 -6.86 4.68 4.30
CA VAL A 138 -6.38 4.80 2.90
C VAL A 138 -6.66 3.51 2.13
N THR A 139 -6.52 3.53 0.81
CA THR A 139 -6.62 2.32 -0.01
C THR A 139 -5.24 1.70 -0.24
N TYR A 140 -5.10 0.38 -0.07
CA TYR A 140 -3.85 -0.38 -0.25
C TYR A 140 -3.80 -1.12 -1.61
N ASN A 141 -4.50 -0.63 -2.63
CA ASN A 141 -4.67 -1.37 -3.89
C ASN A 141 -3.43 -1.35 -4.79
N GLY A 142 -2.46 -0.45 -4.55
CA GLY A 142 -1.28 -0.32 -5.40
C GLY A 142 -1.57 -0.02 -6.88
N GLY A 143 -2.80 0.41 -7.21
CA GLY A 143 -3.28 0.57 -8.59
C GLY A 143 -3.73 -0.72 -9.29
N GLU A 144 -3.78 -1.86 -8.57
CA GLU A 144 -4.11 -3.18 -9.13
C GLU A 144 -5.61 -3.32 -9.44
N TRP A 145 -6.46 -2.58 -8.72
CA TRP A 145 -7.83 -2.30 -9.13
C TRP A 145 -8.07 -0.79 -9.10
N GLY A 146 -8.93 -0.30 -9.99
CA GLY A 146 -9.31 1.11 -10.09
C GLY A 146 -10.12 1.57 -8.88
N ASP A 147 -11.34 2.06 -9.11
CA ASP A 147 -12.24 2.27 -7.98
C ASP A 147 -12.53 0.92 -7.31
N SER A 148 -12.54 0.90 -5.98
CA SER A 148 -12.85 -0.32 -5.23
C SER A 148 -14.30 -0.76 -5.43
N SER A 149 -15.20 0.15 -5.82
CA SER A 149 -16.58 -0.20 -6.22
C SER A 149 -16.65 -1.01 -7.51
N ASP A 150 -15.64 -0.90 -8.38
CA ASP A 150 -15.63 -1.54 -9.70
C ASP A 150 -14.97 -2.94 -9.66
N CYS A 151 -14.55 -3.37 -8.48
CA CYS A 151 -13.87 -4.64 -8.24
C CYS A 151 -14.69 -5.47 -7.25
N SER A 152 -14.75 -6.80 -7.41
CA SER A 152 -15.52 -7.64 -6.49
C SER A 152 -14.89 -7.70 -5.10
N THR A 153 -15.69 -7.96 -4.07
CA THR A 153 -15.21 -8.06 -2.69
C THR A 153 -14.20 -9.20 -2.50
N GLU A 154 -14.37 -10.30 -3.23
CA GLU A 154 -13.48 -11.46 -3.23
C GLU A 154 -12.11 -11.07 -3.76
N VAL A 155 -12.04 -10.44 -4.95
CA VAL A 155 -10.77 -10.02 -5.58
C VAL A 155 -9.98 -9.06 -4.67
N ARG A 156 -10.67 -8.07 -4.08
CA ARG A 156 -10.02 -7.14 -3.14
C ARG A 156 -9.45 -7.87 -1.92
N ARG A 157 -10.18 -8.85 -1.36
CA ARG A 157 -9.74 -9.59 -0.16
C ARG A 157 -8.65 -10.61 -0.45
N GLU A 158 -8.69 -11.29 -1.59
CA GLU A 158 -7.62 -12.19 -2.04
C GLU A 158 -6.30 -11.42 -2.12
N TYR A 159 -6.29 -10.25 -2.77
CA TYR A 159 -5.12 -9.40 -2.83
C TYR A 159 -4.64 -8.93 -1.46
N LEU A 160 -5.55 -8.43 -0.61
CA LEU A 160 -5.18 -7.93 0.72
C LEU A 160 -4.63 -9.05 1.61
N MET A 161 -5.15 -10.27 1.46
CA MET A 161 -4.63 -11.44 2.17
C MET A 161 -3.22 -11.80 1.67
N GLU A 162 -3.02 -11.85 0.35
CA GLU A 162 -1.73 -12.20 -0.25
C GLU A 162 -0.62 -11.19 0.09
N HIS A 163 -0.93 -9.89 0.03
CA HIS A 163 0.08 -8.84 0.17
C HIS A 163 0.21 -8.26 1.59
N PHE A 164 -0.87 -8.29 2.37
CA PHE A 164 -0.92 -7.65 3.70
C PHE A 164 -1.37 -8.59 4.82
N GLY A 165 -1.81 -9.81 4.51
CA GLY A 165 -2.13 -10.83 5.52
C GLY A 165 -3.38 -10.55 6.35
N PHE A 166 -4.34 -9.76 5.84
CA PHE A 166 -5.57 -9.47 6.58
C PHE A 166 -6.82 -9.55 5.71
N HIS A 167 -7.97 -9.74 6.37
CA HIS A 167 -9.29 -9.78 5.76
C HIS A 167 -10.03 -8.45 5.99
N CYS A 168 -10.33 -7.71 4.92
CA CYS A 168 -10.97 -6.40 5.03
C CYS A 168 -12.46 -6.51 5.44
N MET A 169 -12.83 -5.74 6.47
CA MET A 169 -14.19 -5.67 7.03
C MET A 169 -14.81 -4.26 6.89
N CYS A 170 -14.34 -3.46 5.93
CA CYS A 170 -14.90 -2.12 5.70
C CYS A 170 -16.36 -2.19 5.22
N PRO A 171 -17.13 -1.07 5.29
CA PRO A 171 -18.53 -1.05 4.85
C PRO A 171 -18.76 -1.63 3.45
N LEU A 172 -17.91 -1.28 2.47
CA LEU A 172 -18.02 -1.79 1.10
C LEU A 172 -17.86 -3.32 1.01
N CYS A 173 -16.95 -3.91 1.79
CA CYS A 173 -16.81 -5.37 1.84
C CYS A 173 -18.00 -6.03 2.53
N LYS A 174 -18.53 -5.42 3.60
CA LYS A 174 -19.73 -5.92 4.29
C LYS A 174 -20.97 -5.86 3.41
N GLU A 175 -21.11 -4.83 2.57
CA GLU A 175 -22.17 -4.73 1.58
C GLU A 175 -22.08 -5.90 0.59
N GLY A 176 -20.90 -6.14 0.01
CA GLY A 176 -20.69 -7.25 -0.92
C GLY A 176 -20.89 -8.65 -0.32
N ASP A 177 -20.68 -8.84 0.99
CA ASP A 177 -21.00 -10.10 1.67
C ASP A 177 -22.50 -10.42 1.63
N ASN A 178 -23.36 -9.39 1.62
CA ASN A 178 -24.81 -9.56 1.53
C ASN A 178 -25.28 -9.76 0.09
N ASP A 179 -24.54 -9.18 -0.88
CA ASP A 179 -24.85 -9.28 -2.31
C ASP A 179 -24.40 -10.62 -2.92
N ALA A 180 -23.50 -11.36 -2.28
CA ALA A 180 -23.12 -12.73 -2.68
C ALA A 180 -24.28 -13.75 -2.63
N GLY A 181 -25.43 -13.37 -2.05
CA GLY A 181 -26.71 -14.09 -2.19
C GLY A 181 -27.46 -13.82 -3.50
N GLY A 182 -26.95 -12.96 -4.38
CA GLY A 182 -27.64 -12.48 -5.57
C GLY A 182 -26.71 -12.11 -6.73
N ILE A 183 -26.36 -13.14 -7.53
CA ILE A 183 -26.08 -13.05 -8.98
C ILE A 183 -24.70 -12.48 -9.41
N LEU A 184 -23.98 -13.32 -10.17
CA LEU A 184 -22.88 -13.07 -11.12
C LEU A 184 -21.41 -13.09 -10.62
N ALA A 185 -20.96 -14.24 -10.13
CA ALA A 185 -19.53 -14.57 -9.95
C ALA A 185 -18.82 -15.07 -11.24
N ASP A 186 -19.47 -15.10 -12.41
CA ASP A 186 -18.95 -15.83 -13.59
C ASP A 186 -18.34 -14.97 -14.71
N ALA A 187 -18.45 -13.64 -14.68
CA ALA A 187 -18.06 -12.81 -15.83
C ALA A 187 -16.56 -12.44 -15.92
N VAL A 188 -15.78 -12.59 -14.84
CA VAL A 188 -14.34 -12.27 -14.85
C VAL A 188 -13.46 -13.51 -15.13
N ARG A 189 -14.04 -14.73 -15.11
CA ARG A 189 -13.32 -15.99 -15.40
C ARG A 189 -13.40 -16.48 -16.85
N ALA A 190 -14.28 -15.92 -17.68
CA ALA A 190 -14.38 -16.30 -19.09
C ALA A 190 -13.69 -15.25 -19.97
N GLY A 191 -12.40 -15.50 -20.27
CA GLY A 191 -11.68 -14.74 -21.29
C GLY A 191 -12.45 -14.75 -22.61
N LEU A 192 -12.89 -13.57 -23.04
CA LEU A 192 -13.48 -13.38 -24.36
C LEU A 192 -12.40 -12.84 -25.30
N ALA A 193 -11.77 -13.79 -25.99
CA ALA A 193 -11.31 -13.57 -27.35
C ALA A 193 -12.51 -13.08 -28.17
N ILE A 194 -12.43 -11.87 -28.70
CA ILE A 194 -13.38 -11.41 -29.72
C ILE A 194 -12.81 -11.87 -31.05
N GLU A 195 -13.32 -13.00 -31.53
CA GLU A 195 -13.21 -13.37 -32.94
C GLU A 195 -13.97 -12.32 -33.77
N GLY A 196 -13.22 -11.56 -34.57
CA GLY A 196 -13.78 -10.66 -35.57
C GLY A 196 -14.12 -11.45 -36.84
N GLY A 197 -15.42 -11.66 -37.09
CA GLY A 197 -15.95 -12.20 -38.33
C GLY A 197 -17.13 -11.39 -38.84
N GLY A 198 -16.96 -10.75 -40.00
CA GLY A 198 -18.02 -10.61 -41.01
C GLY A 198 -18.77 -9.28 -41.06
N GLY A 199 -18.34 -8.43 -42.01
CA GLY A 199 -19.12 -7.37 -42.65
C GLY A 199 -18.48 -7.04 -43.99
#